data_AF-A0A9E6R971-F1
#
_entry.id   AF-A0A9E6R971-F1
#
_cell.length_a   1.000
_cell.length_b   1.000
_cell.length_c   1.000
_cell.angle_alpha   90.00
_cell.angle_beta   90.00
_cell.angle_gamma   90.00
#
_symmetry.space_group_name_H-M   'P 1'
#
loop_
_entity.id
_entity.type
_entity.pdbx_description
1 polymer ?
#
loop_
_entity_poly.entity_id
_entity_poly.type
_entity_poly.pdbx_seq_one_letter_code
_entity_poly.pdbx_strand_id
1 'polypeptide(L)'
;MAVAAPEGQSPPSVDTDMLANVLSTAFLAKNLTLVCSQQDRWFAEDTRIRDLDGVGFADHVQREVLDRLSQTESGIVVIRAANASRAVSIGFIHVMGDGPADEQSERLAAWCKATAKPLVQGILAQHEIRHDLYDRMLDQAKQ
;
A
#
# COMPACT_ATOMS: atom_id res chain seq x y z
N MET A 1 -11.66 23.81 49.93
CA MET A 1 -11.12 24.02 48.57
C MET A 1 -10.48 22.72 48.14
N ALA A 2 -11.09 22.00 47.19
CA ALA A 2 -10.53 20.79 46.63
C ALA A 2 -9.65 21.18 45.42
N VAL A 3 -8.40 20.73 45.42
CA VAL A 3 -7.46 20.94 44.33
C VAL A 3 -7.83 19.95 43.21
N ALA A 4 -8.22 20.47 42.05
CA ALA A 4 -8.45 19.66 40.86
C ALA A 4 -7.11 19.06 40.39
N ALA A 5 -7.08 17.74 40.20
CA ALA A 5 -5.99 17.06 39.52
C ALA A 5 -5.99 17.44 38.03
N PRO A 6 -4.83 17.58 37.36
CA PRO A 6 -4.80 17.83 35.94
C PRO A 6 -5.34 16.60 35.20
N GLU A 7 -6.36 16.83 34.37
CA GLU A 7 -6.94 15.84 33.48
C GLU A 7 -5.86 15.22 32.60
N GLY A 8 -5.89 13.89 32.53
CA GLY A 8 -4.87 13.06 31.94
C GLY A 8 -4.50 13.48 30.53
N GLN A 9 -3.21 13.70 30.32
CA GLN A 9 -2.61 13.48 29.01
C GLN A 9 -2.84 12.01 28.69
N SER A 10 -3.78 11.73 27.78
CA SER A 10 -3.81 10.44 27.11
C SER A 10 -2.40 10.18 26.58
N PRO A 11 -1.84 8.96 26.76
CA PRO A 11 -0.57 8.63 26.14
C PRO A 11 -0.70 8.91 24.64
N PRO A 12 0.38 9.36 23.99
CA PRO A 12 0.35 9.57 22.56
C PRO A 12 -0.08 8.25 21.90
N SER A 13 -1.08 8.36 21.01
CA SER A 13 -1.80 7.23 20.45
C SER A 13 -1.35 7.04 19.02
N VAL A 14 -0.95 5.80 18.70
CA VAL A 14 -0.53 5.41 17.35
C VAL A 14 -1.53 5.91 16.29
N ASP A 15 -1.04 6.67 15.31
CA ASP A 15 -1.79 7.11 14.14
C ASP A 15 -1.93 5.95 13.13
N THR A 16 -2.86 5.06 13.44
CA THR A 16 -3.18 3.90 12.61
C THR A 16 -3.70 4.26 11.21
N ASP A 17 -4.21 5.48 11.00
CA ASP A 17 -4.71 5.92 9.69
C ASP A 17 -3.55 6.29 8.76
N MET A 18 -2.59 7.04 9.27
CA MET A 18 -1.37 7.35 8.52
C MET A 18 -0.62 6.07 8.13
N LEU A 19 -0.43 5.16 9.09
CA LEU A 19 0.23 3.87 8.86
C LEU A 19 -0.54 3.01 7.82
N ALA A 20 -1.87 2.99 7.90
CA ALA A 20 -2.70 2.27 6.95
C ALA A 20 -2.63 2.88 5.53
N ASN A 21 -2.54 4.20 5.41
CA ASN A 21 -2.41 4.88 4.11
C ASN A 21 -1.10 4.51 3.40
N VAL A 22 0.02 4.52 4.13
CA VAL A 22 1.31 4.06 3.60
C VAL A 22 1.23 2.60 3.15
N LEU A 23 0.74 1.73 4.03
CA LEU A 23 0.64 0.29 3.73
C LEU A 23 -0.35 -0.02 2.60
N SER A 24 -1.42 0.76 2.45
CA SER A 24 -2.41 0.56 1.37
C SER A 24 -1.80 0.74 -0.02
N THR A 25 -0.84 1.65 -0.15
CA THR A 25 -0.14 1.92 -1.41
C THR A 25 0.78 0.76 -1.77
N ALA A 26 1.47 0.20 -0.76
CA ALA A 26 2.23 -1.03 -0.90
C ALA A 26 1.35 -2.22 -1.31
N PHE A 27 0.21 -2.41 -0.65
CA PHE A 27 -0.75 -3.46 -1.03
C PHE A 27 -1.32 -3.26 -2.44
N LEU A 28 -1.51 -2.02 -2.89
CA LEU A 28 -1.92 -1.75 -4.26
C LEU A 28 -0.84 -2.22 -5.24
N ALA A 29 0.43 -1.87 -5.03
CA ALA A 29 1.53 -2.34 -5.87
C ALA A 29 1.62 -3.88 -5.92
N LYS A 30 1.44 -4.55 -4.78
CA LYS A 30 1.35 -6.02 -4.70
C LYS A 30 0.20 -6.58 -5.54
N ASN A 31 -1.00 -6.06 -5.35
CA ASN A 31 -2.19 -6.53 -6.08
C ASN A 31 -2.03 -6.38 -7.60
N LEU A 32 -1.55 -5.21 -8.04
CA LEU A 32 -1.31 -4.95 -9.47
C LEU A 32 -0.23 -5.87 -10.03
N THR A 33 0.86 -6.08 -9.29
CA THR A 33 1.93 -7.00 -9.70
C THR A 33 1.39 -8.43 -9.86
N LEU A 34 0.60 -8.92 -8.91
CA LEU A 34 0.04 -10.27 -8.95
C LEU A 34 -0.96 -10.47 -10.10
N VAL A 35 -1.80 -9.49 -10.37
CA VAL A 35 -2.78 -9.56 -11.47
C VAL A 35 -2.07 -9.45 -12.82
N CYS A 36 -1.21 -8.45 -12.99
CA CYS A 36 -0.57 -8.18 -14.27
C CYS A 36 0.51 -9.19 -14.64
N SER A 37 1.13 -9.86 -13.66
CA SER A 37 2.06 -10.97 -13.94
C SER A 37 1.38 -12.20 -14.54
N GLN A 38 0.05 -12.33 -14.39
CA GLN A 38 -0.72 -13.38 -15.08
C GLN A 38 -0.94 -13.07 -16.56
N GLN A 39 -0.87 -11.78 -16.94
CA GLN A 39 -1.04 -11.32 -18.32
C GLN A 39 0.31 -11.19 -19.04
N ASP A 40 1.34 -10.73 -18.32
CA ASP A 40 2.70 -10.56 -18.80
C ASP A 40 3.68 -11.09 -17.75
N ARG A 41 4.32 -12.22 -18.03
CA ARG A 41 5.28 -12.85 -17.12
C ARG A 41 6.48 -11.97 -16.76
N TRP A 42 6.77 -10.93 -17.56
CA TRP A 42 7.86 -10.00 -17.31
C TRP A 42 7.44 -8.81 -16.45
N PHE A 43 6.16 -8.66 -16.11
CA PHE A 43 5.66 -7.49 -15.40
C PHE A 43 6.39 -7.25 -14.07
N ALA A 44 6.54 -8.27 -13.23
CA ALA A 44 7.23 -8.15 -11.95
C ALA A 44 8.70 -7.72 -12.13
N GLU A 45 9.40 -8.35 -13.07
CA GLU A 45 10.79 -8.02 -13.40
C GLU A 45 10.94 -6.60 -13.95
N ASP A 46 10.05 -6.17 -14.84
CA ASP A 46 10.12 -4.86 -15.48
C ASP A 46 9.71 -3.70 -14.55
N THR A 47 9.00 -4.00 -13.46
CA THR A 47 8.53 -3.01 -12.49
C THR A 47 9.38 -2.96 -11.24
N ARG A 48 10.33 -3.89 -11.06
CA ARG A 48 11.17 -3.95 -9.87
C ARG A 48 12.06 -2.72 -9.73
N ILE A 49 12.35 -2.38 -8.48
CA ILE A 49 13.41 -1.44 -8.11
C ILE A 49 14.38 -2.15 -7.19
N ARG A 50 15.67 -2.03 -7.51
CA ARG A 50 16.73 -2.86 -6.91
C ARG A 50 16.32 -4.35 -7.04
N ASP A 51 16.19 -5.03 -5.92
CA ASP A 51 15.85 -6.45 -5.84
C ASP A 51 14.37 -6.71 -5.46
N LEU A 52 13.53 -5.67 -5.39
CA LEU A 52 12.14 -5.79 -4.95
C LEU A 52 11.16 -5.52 -6.09
N ASP A 53 10.36 -6.53 -6.44
CA ASP A 53 9.12 -6.35 -7.19
C ASP A 53 8.00 -5.84 -6.27
N GLY A 54 6.79 -5.63 -6.79
CA GLY A 54 5.68 -5.13 -5.98
C GLY A 54 5.27 -6.05 -4.82
N VAL A 55 5.57 -7.35 -4.88
CA VAL A 55 5.29 -8.29 -3.79
C VAL A 55 6.34 -8.11 -2.68
N GLY A 56 7.62 -8.17 -3.04
CA GLY A 56 8.72 -7.98 -2.10
C GLY A 56 8.71 -6.60 -1.47
N PHE A 57 8.37 -5.57 -2.24
CA PHE A 57 8.16 -4.20 -1.78
C PHE A 57 7.09 -4.12 -0.70
N ALA A 58 5.92 -4.72 -0.93
CA ALA A 58 4.84 -4.67 0.03
C ALA A 58 5.17 -5.39 1.34
N ASP A 59 5.86 -6.54 1.25
CA ASP A 59 6.30 -7.27 2.42
C ASP A 59 7.37 -6.47 3.20
N HIS A 60 8.24 -5.73 2.51
CA HIS A 60 9.20 -4.81 3.12
C HIS A 60 8.52 -3.67 3.87
N VAL A 61 7.65 -2.90 3.19
CA VAL A 61 6.92 -1.79 3.80
C VAL A 61 6.03 -2.27 4.94
N GLN A 62 5.41 -3.44 4.83
CA GLN A 62 4.63 -4.01 5.93
C GLN A 62 5.49 -4.25 7.18
N ARG A 63 6.72 -4.75 7.04
CA ARG A 63 7.61 -4.91 8.19
C ARG A 63 7.97 -3.57 8.82
N GLU A 64 8.28 -2.56 8.01
CA GLU A 64 8.61 -1.21 8.49
C GLU A 64 7.42 -0.56 9.20
N VAL A 65 6.23 -0.62 8.61
CA VAL A 65 5.01 -0.02 9.15
C VAL A 65 4.59 -0.68 10.47
N LEU A 66 4.69 -2.00 10.56
CA LEU A 66 4.24 -2.76 11.74
C LEU A 66 5.28 -2.87 12.84
N ASP A 67 6.55 -2.49 12.59
CA ASP A 67 7.59 -2.54 13.61
C ASP A 67 7.17 -1.74 14.86
N ARG A 68 7.36 -2.35 16.03
CA ARG A 68 7.03 -1.82 17.38
C ARG A 68 5.55 -1.60 17.69
N LEU A 69 4.63 -1.93 16.78
CA LEU A 69 3.21 -1.93 17.09
C LEU A 69 2.83 -3.15 17.93
N SER A 70 1.82 -2.99 18.78
CA SER A 70 1.15 -4.15 19.39
C SER A 70 0.44 -4.99 18.31
N GLN A 71 0.09 -6.22 18.67
CA GLN A 71 -0.68 -7.10 17.78
C GLN A 71 -2.03 -6.49 17.39
N THR A 72 -2.70 -5.81 18.33
CA THR A 72 -3.99 -5.16 18.10
C THR A 72 -3.86 -4.01 17.09
N GLU A 73 -2.89 -3.11 17.29
CA GLU A 73 -2.63 -1.98 16.39
C GLU A 73 -2.22 -2.47 15.00
N SER A 74 -1.36 -3.48 14.95
CA SER A 74 -0.95 -4.11 13.70
C SER A 74 -2.15 -4.66 12.92
N GLY A 75 -3.06 -5.35 13.62
CA GLY A 75 -4.28 -5.88 13.01
C GLY A 75 -5.17 -4.78 12.43
N ILE A 76 -5.35 -3.68 13.17
CA ILE A 76 -6.13 -2.52 12.72
C ILE A 76 -5.52 -1.91 11.45
N VAL A 77 -4.21 -1.65 11.45
CA VAL A 77 -3.48 -1.06 10.32
C VAL A 77 -3.60 -1.93 9.08
N VAL A 78 -3.35 -3.23 9.19
CA VAL A 78 -3.42 -4.19 8.06
C VAL A 78 -4.82 -4.25 7.47
N ILE A 79 -5.86 -4.37 8.30
CA ILE A 79 -7.24 -4.46 7.83
C ILE A 79 -7.65 -3.17 7.09
N ARG A 80 -7.32 -2.00 7.66
CA ARG A 80 -7.61 -0.71 7.02
C ARG A 80 -6.88 -0.56 5.69
N ALA A 81 -5.59 -0.87 5.66
CA ALA A 81 -4.77 -0.81 4.46
C ALA A 81 -5.29 -1.75 3.35
N ALA A 82 -5.65 -2.98 3.71
CA ALA A 82 -6.20 -3.97 2.79
C ALA A 82 -7.54 -3.51 2.21
N ASN A 83 -8.43 -2.96 3.05
CA ASN A 83 -9.72 -2.45 2.60
C ASN A 83 -9.56 -1.23 1.66
N ALA A 84 -8.66 -0.31 1.98
CA ALA A 84 -8.37 0.85 1.13
C ALA A 84 -7.80 0.41 -0.23
N SER A 85 -6.79 -0.47 -0.23
CA SER A 85 -6.21 -1.02 -1.46
C SER A 85 -7.24 -1.77 -2.31
N ARG A 86 -8.12 -2.55 -1.66
CA ARG A 86 -9.22 -3.25 -2.33
C ARG A 86 -10.20 -2.28 -2.98
N ALA A 87 -10.58 -1.20 -2.30
CA ALA A 87 -11.48 -0.20 -2.85
C ALA A 87 -10.91 0.46 -4.12
N VAL A 88 -9.62 0.82 -4.11
CA VAL A 88 -8.93 1.36 -5.29
C VAL A 88 -8.89 0.33 -6.42
N SER A 89 -8.56 -0.93 -6.10
CA SER A 89 -8.49 -2.01 -7.08
C SER A 89 -9.84 -2.28 -7.75
N ILE A 90 -10.94 -2.24 -6.98
CA ILE A 90 -12.31 -2.33 -7.51
C ILE A 90 -12.62 -1.14 -8.43
N GLY A 91 -12.17 0.07 -8.06
CA GLY A 91 -12.28 1.25 -8.92
C GLY A 91 -11.66 1.03 -10.29
N PHE A 92 -10.46 0.44 -10.36
CA PHE A 92 -9.83 0.09 -11.63
C PHE A 92 -10.61 -0.96 -12.42
N ILE A 93 -11.14 -1.99 -11.75
CA ILE A 93 -11.98 -3.01 -12.40
C ILE A 93 -13.22 -2.37 -13.04
N HIS A 94 -13.90 -1.46 -12.34
CA HIS A 94 -15.06 -0.77 -12.89
C HIS A 94 -14.70 0.05 -14.13
N VAL A 95 -13.59 0.79 -14.11
CA VAL A 95 -13.12 1.56 -15.28
C VAL A 95 -12.79 0.66 -16.47
N MET A 96 -12.30 -0.56 -16.23
CA MET A 96 -12.04 -1.55 -17.30
C MET A 96 -13.28 -2.32 -17.75
N GLY A 97 -14.36 -2.31 -16.97
CA GLY A 97 -15.52 -3.19 -17.14
C GLY A 97 -16.44 -2.83 -18.30
N ASP A 98 -16.35 -1.62 -18.84
CA ASP A 98 -17.22 -1.14 -19.92
C ASP A 98 -16.82 -1.76 -21.27
N GLY A 99 -17.39 -2.92 -21.59
CA GLY A 99 -17.25 -3.57 -22.91
C GLY A 99 -17.41 -5.09 -22.89
N PRO A 100 -17.39 -5.74 -24.06
CA PRO A 100 -17.71 -7.17 -24.22
C PRO A 100 -16.82 -8.10 -23.39
N ALA A 101 -17.40 -9.18 -22.85
CA ALA A 101 -16.69 -10.11 -21.96
C ALA A 101 -15.56 -10.88 -22.66
N ASP A 102 -15.71 -11.15 -23.96
CA ASP A 102 -14.72 -11.79 -24.83
C ASP A 102 -13.47 -10.92 -25.04
N GLU A 103 -13.58 -9.59 -24.92
CA GLU A 103 -12.45 -8.64 -25.01
C GLU A 103 -11.80 -8.34 -23.65
N GLN A 104 -12.29 -8.93 -22.55
CA GLN A 104 -11.83 -8.60 -21.20
C GLN A 104 -10.33 -8.87 -21.00
N SER A 105 -9.82 -9.98 -21.55
CA SER A 105 -8.41 -10.34 -21.41
C SER A 105 -7.49 -9.37 -22.13
N GLU A 106 -7.84 -8.95 -23.35
CA GLU A 106 -7.05 -8.00 -24.13
C GLU A 106 -7.04 -6.61 -23.47
N ARG A 107 -8.20 -6.16 -22.98
CA ARG A 107 -8.31 -4.90 -22.23
C ARG A 107 -7.47 -4.93 -20.95
N LEU A 108 -7.49 -6.03 -20.20
CA LEU A 108 -6.66 -6.18 -19.01
C LEU A 108 -5.17 -6.14 -19.36
N ALA A 109 -4.74 -6.84 -20.41
CA ALA A 109 -3.35 -6.83 -20.86
C ALA A 109 -2.90 -5.41 -21.29
N ALA A 110 -3.73 -4.71 -22.06
CA ALA A 110 -3.48 -3.33 -22.47
C ALA A 110 -3.40 -2.38 -21.27
N TRP A 111 -4.32 -2.52 -20.31
CA TRP A 111 -4.34 -1.72 -19.09
C TRP A 111 -3.12 -2.00 -18.19
N CYS A 112 -2.72 -3.26 -18.04
CA CYS A 112 -1.52 -3.63 -17.32
C CYS A 112 -0.28 -2.94 -17.91
N LYS A 113 -0.16 -2.93 -19.24
CA LYS A 113 0.97 -2.28 -19.92
C LYS A 113 0.93 -0.75 -19.82
N ALA A 114 -0.21 -0.13 -20.07
CA ALA A 114 -0.31 1.33 -20.21
C ALA A 114 -0.47 2.06 -18.87
N THR A 115 -1.10 1.42 -17.88
CA THR A 115 -1.50 2.06 -16.62
C THR A 115 -0.84 1.42 -15.41
N ALA A 116 -0.98 0.11 -15.25
CA ALA A 116 -0.50 -0.55 -14.02
C ALA A 116 1.03 -0.51 -13.92
N LYS A 117 1.73 -0.79 -15.02
CA LYS A 117 3.19 -0.81 -15.07
C LYS A 117 3.83 0.51 -14.61
N PRO A 118 3.50 1.68 -15.21
CA PRO A 118 4.06 2.95 -14.73
C PRO A 118 3.60 3.31 -13.31
N LEU A 119 2.39 2.92 -12.91
CA LEU A 119 1.91 3.15 -11.54
C LEU A 119 2.74 2.39 -10.50
N VAL A 120 2.98 1.09 -10.71
CA VAL A 120 3.80 0.27 -9.80
C VAL A 120 5.23 0.81 -9.75
N GLN A 121 5.84 1.12 -10.91
CA GLN A 121 7.17 1.72 -10.95
C GLN A 121 7.22 3.05 -10.17
N GLY A 122 6.20 3.90 -10.32
CA GLY A 122 6.11 5.17 -9.59
C GLY A 122 6.00 4.98 -8.08
N ILE A 123 5.19 4.03 -7.62
CA ILE A 123 5.04 3.70 -6.20
C ILE A 123 6.38 3.26 -5.60
N LEU A 124 7.03 2.29 -6.24
CA LEU A 124 8.32 1.76 -5.77
C LEU A 124 9.40 2.85 -5.78
N ALA A 125 9.46 3.66 -6.85
CA ALA A 125 10.46 4.72 -6.99
C ALA A 125 10.28 5.81 -5.93
N GLN A 126 9.04 6.17 -5.63
CA GLN A 126 8.77 7.22 -4.65
C GLN A 126 9.18 6.82 -3.25
N HIS A 127 8.97 5.55 -2.86
CA HIS A 127 9.45 5.05 -1.57
C HIS A 127 10.97 5.09 -1.49
N GLU A 128 11.66 4.61 -2.52
CA GLU A 128 13.12 4.61 -2.60
C GLU A 128 13.73 6.02 -2.52
N ILE A 129 13.18 6.98 -3.27
CA ILE A 129 13.68 8.37 -3.29
C ILE A 129 13.44 9.09 -1.96
N ARG A 130 12.38 8.72 -1.24
CA ARG A 130 11.93 9.43 -0.03
C ARG A 130 12.02 8.57 1.22
N HIS A 131 12.83 7.52 1.21
CA HIS A 131 12.88 6.51 2.27
C HIS A 131 13.10 7.17 3.65
N ASP A 132 14.10 8.05 3.79
CA ASP A 132 14.33 8.81 5.03
C ASP A 132 13.13 9.64 5.51
N LEU A 133 12.32 10.16 4.59
CA LEU A 133 11.10 10.90 4.94
C LEU A 133 10.01 9.93 5.41
N TYR A 134 9.86 8.79 4.76
CA TYR A 134 8.95 7.73 5.20
C TYR A 134 9.32 7.27 6.61
N ASP A 135 10.58 6.99 6.89
CA ASP A 135 11.04 6.55 8.22
C ASP A 135 10.67 7.56 9.31
N ARG A 136 10.95 8.85 9.10
CA ARG A 136 10.57 9.90 10.07
C ARG A 136 9.06 9.98 10.27
N MET A 137 8.29 9.84 9.19
CA MET A 137 6.83 9.88 9.27
C MET A 137 6.28 8.65 10.00
N LEU A 138 6.85 7.46 9.79
CA LEU A 138 6.49 6.23 10.51
C LEU A 138 6.83 6.35 11.99
N ASP A 139 8.01 6.87 12.33
CA ASP A 139 8.42 7.08 13.72
C ASP A 139 7.49 8.05 14.44
N GLN A 140 7.04 9.11 13.76
CA GLN A 140 6.08 10.06 14.32
C GLN A 140 4.70 9.42 14.52
N ALA A 141 4.23 8.61 13.57
CA ALA A 141 2.91 7.97 13.64
C ALA A 141 2.82 6.85 14.69
N LYS A 142 3.95 6.33 15.17
CA LYS A 142 4.02 5.26 16.18
C LYS A 142 4.22 5.78 17.60
N GLN A 143 4.50 7.07 17.76
CA GLN A 143 4.67 7.72 19.06
C GLN A 143 3.33 8.20 19.55
#